data_AF-A0A349N7W6-F1
#
_entry.id   AF-A0A349N7W6-F1
#
_cell.length_a   1.000
_cell.length_b   1.000
_cell.length_c   1.000
_cell.angle_alpha   90.00
_cell.angle_beta   90.00
_cell.angle_gamma   90.00
#
_symmetry.space_group_name_H-M   'P 1'
#
loop_
_entity.id
_entity.type
_entity.pdbx_description
1 polymer ?
#
loop_
_entity_poly.entity_id
_entity_poly.type
_entity_poly.pdbx_seq_one_letter_code
_entity_poly.pdbx_strand_id
1 'polypeptide(L)'
;QENTPTDINEEEYGYSLSIVDAKVPPLIQFEKVLPARCMPQAPTSSSYRFICNPRLSSEDSLLFPWSLAGVVLVANWQDGSSHSSYFRGDGVFVEIPLADVRAPSAALGRLAQQYFELGIEHILLGFDHLLFVVGLMLLLGTTGSTARYLKTITAFTLAHSVTLAAASLGFVSIPSGPVEILIALSIILLAREALFARRAQFSLSYHYPWGVAFVFGLIHGLGFASALGNLGLNPGDIPVALLFFNIGVEVGQLVIILACLLLAPPLLAAVNRVGVTRLLGSPEHAALVAMNALAYLLGGIATYWLVERLPSLWV
;
A
#
# COMPACT_ATOMS: atom_id res chain seq x y z
N GLN A 1 47.77 -43.30 3.63
CA GLN A 1 47.52 -43.35 2.18
C GLN A 1 46.06 -43.72 2.03
N GLU A 2 45.15 -42.92 1.48
CA GLU A 2 45.23 -41.62 0.82
C GLU A 2 43.79 -41.09 0.69
N ASN A 3 43.63 -39.78 0.78
CA ASN A 3 42.36 -39.04 0.66
C ASN A 3 41.67 -39.26 -0.68
N THR A 4 40.33 -39.27 -0.69
CA THR A 4 39.57 -38.50 -1.70
C THR A 4 38.13 -38.21 -1.24
N PRO A 5 37.78 -36.96 -0.94
CA PRO A 5 36.44 -36.41 -1.15
C PRO A 5 36.40 -35.74 -2.53
N THR A 6 35.49 -36.17 -3.41
CA THR A 6 35.16 -35.54 -4.70
C THR A 6 33.63 -35.57 -4.78
N ASP A 7 32.89 -34.52 -5.14
CA ASP A 7 33.24 -33.25 -5.76
C ASP A 7 32.09 -32.26 -5.48
N ILE A 8 32.42 -31.04 -5.09
CA ILE A 8 31.50 -29.95 -4.77
C ILE A 8 31.38 -29.13 -6.06
N ASN A 9 30.34 -29.34 -6.88
CA ASN A 9 30.23 -28.72 -8.21
C ASN A 9 28.88 -28.00 -8.45
N GLU A 10 28.49 -27.11 -7.54
CA GLU A 10 27.49 -26.04 -7.80
C GLU A 10 28.08 -24.62 -7.72
N GLU A 11 29.37 -24.50 -7.40
CA GLU A 11 30.05 -23.24 -7.16
C GLU A 11 31.07 -22.98 -8.28
N GLU A 12 30.87 -21.91 -9.04
CA GLU A 12 31.94 -20.93 -8.94
C GLU A 12 31.42 -19.49 -8.94
N TYR A 13 30.48 -19.07 -9.81
CA TYR A 13 30.02 -17.66 -9.81
C TYR A 13 28.55 -17.46 -10.24
N GLY A 14 27.61 -18.25 -9.72
CA GLY A 14 26.18 -18.14 -10.05
C GLY A 14 25.42 -17.12 -9.21
N TYR A 15 24.73 -16.19 -9.86
CA TYR A 15 23.73 -15.30 -9.26
C TYR A 15 22.33 -15.79 -9.62
N SER A 16 21.39 -15.73 -8.69
CA SER A 16 19.97 -16.01 -8.94
C SER A 16 19.14 -14.77 -8.60
N LEU A 17 18.32 -14.34 -9.56
CA LEU A 17 17.36 -13.24 -9.49
C LEU A 17 15.95 -13.85 -9.56
N SER A 18 15.17 -13.74 -8.49
CA SER A 18 13.75 -14.09 -8.53
C SER A 18 12.93 -12.84 -8.84
N ILE A 19 12.13 -12.87 -9.91
CA ILE A 19 11.23 -11.78 -10.29
C ILE A 19 9.83 -12.22 -9.85
N VAL A 20 9.21 -11.46 -8.94
CA VAL A 20 8.03 -11.92 -8.21
C VAL A 20 6.72 -11.32 -8.75
N ASP A 21 6.78 -10.38 -9.68
CA ASP A 21 5.57 -9.82 -10.27
C ASP A 21 5.04 -10.70 -11.44
N ALA A 22 3.94 -11.41 -11.18
CA ALA A 22 3.25 -12.27 -12.14
C ALA A 22 2.59 -11.52 -13.32
N LYS A 23 2.53 -10.18 -13.28
CA LYS A 23 1.97 -9.36 -14.38
C LYS A 23 3.03 -8.81 -15.35
N VAL A 24 4.31 -9.02 -15.06
CA VAL A 24 5.40 -8.61 -15.95
C VAL A 24 5.66 -9.75 -16.95
N PRO A 25 5.62 -9.50 -18.28
CA PRO A 25 5.93 -10.52 -19.27
C PRO A 25 7.30 -11.15 -18.98
N PRO A 26 7.45 -12.49 -19.08
CA PRO A 26 8.74 -13.11 -18.91
C PRO A 26 9.76 -12.45 -19.86
N LEU A 27 10.96 -12.17 -19.36
CA LEU A 27 12.01 -11.52 -20.14
C LEU A 27 12.47 -12.48 -21.24
N ILE A 28 11.99 -12.28 -22.47
CA ILE A 28 12.35 -13.11 -23.64
C ILE A 28 13.75 -12.74 -24.18
N GLN A 29 14.31 -11.57 -23.81
CA GLN A 29 15.64 -11.09 -24.22
C GLN A 29 16.44 -10.59 -23.01
N PHE A 30 17.15 -11.49 -22.32
CA PHE A 30 17.92 -11.20 -21.11
C PHE A 30 19.29 -10.56 -21.40
N GLU A 31 19.77 -10.63 -22.65
CA GLU A 31 21.08 -10.11 -23.05
C GLU A 31 21.18 -8.58 -22.96
N LYS A 32 20.05 -7.87 -22.89
CA LYS A 32 20.00 -6.40 -22.80
C LYS A 32 19.86 -5.86 -21.37
N VAL A 33 19.61 -6.73 -20.40
CA VAL A 33 19.34 -6.39 -18.99
C VAL A 33 20.60 -6.50 -18.14
N LEU A 34 21.44 -7.49 -18.47
CA LEU A 34 22.69 -7.74 -17.78
C LEU A 34 23.82 -6.85 -18.29
N PRO A 35 24.80 -6.50 -17.42
CA PRO A 35 26.08 -5.97 -17.88
C PRO A 35 26.70 -6.91 -18.91
N ALA A 36 27.38 -6.38 -19.93
CA ALA A 36 27.94 -7.15 -21.05
C ALA A 36 28.92 -8.28 -20.64
N ARG A 37 29.39 -8.28 -19.39
CA ARG A 37 30.27 -9.28 -18.78
C ARG A 37 29.53 -10.43 -18.08
N CYS A 38 28.20 -10.43 -18.12
CA CYS A 38 27.35 -11.42 -17.48
C CYS A 38 26.63 -12.25 -18.54
N MET A 39 26.67 -13.57 -18.39
CA MET A 39 26.03 -14.53 -19.26
C MET A 39 24.79 -15.12 -18.56
N PRO A 40 23.60 -15.10 -19.20
CA PRO A 40 22.42 -15.77 -18.68
C PRO A 40 22.63 -17.29 -18.60
N GLN A 41 22.04 -17.91 -17.58
CA GLN A 41 21.90 -19.36 -17.46
C GLN A 41 20.44 -19.78 -17.69
N ALA A 42 20.21 -21.09 -17.79
CA ALA A 42 18.88 -21.65 -17.93
C ALA A 42 17.95 -21.13 -16.80
N PRO A 43 16.83 -20.47 -17.14
CA PRO A 43 15.90 -19.96 -16.15
C PRO A 43 15.17 -21.12 -15.45
N THR A 44 14.77 -20.90 -14.20
CA THR A 44 13.79 -21.75 -13.51
C THR A 44 12.39 -21.16 -13.68
N SER A 45 11.36 -21.86 -13.17
CA SER A 45 9.96 -21.42 -13.24
C SER A 45 9.69 -20.06 -12.56
N SER A 46 10.58 -19.58 -11.70
CA SER A 46 10.40 -18.35 -10.92
C SER A 46 11.68 -17.55 -10.66
N SER A 47 12.84 -17.99 -11.17
CA SER A 47 14.10 -17.28 -11.03
C SER A 47 14.99 -17.36 -12.26
N TYR A 48 15.61 -16.24 -12.61
CA TYR A 48 16.60 -16.10 -13.66
C TYR A 48 17.98 -16.24 -13.05
N ARG A 49 18.82 -17.08 -13.65
CA ARG A 49 20.18 -17.33 -13.18
C ARG A 49 21.17 -16.73 -14.18
N PHE A 50 22.29 -16.21 -13.69
CA PHE A 50 23.35 -15.69 -14.56
C PHE A 50 24.72 -15.79 -13.88
N ILE A 51 25.77 -15.82 -14.70
CA ILE A 51 27.17 -15.84 -14.24
C ILE A 51 27.87 -14.60 -14.78
N CYS A 52 28.64 -13.91 -13.95
CA CYS A 52 29.43 -12.75 -14.38
C CYS A 52 30.93 -13.01 -14.23
N ASN A 53 31.71 -12.66 -15.24
CA ASN A 53 33.17 -12.66 -15.18
C ASN A 53 33.73 -11.38 -15.83
N PRO A 54 34.33 -10.44 -15.08
CA PRO A 54 34.60 -10.46 -13.63
C PRO A 54 33.34 -10.35 -12.75
N ARG A 55 33.47 -10.72 -11.47
CA ARG A 55 32.39 -10.72 -10.47
C ARG A 55 31.74 -9.34 -10.34
N LEU A 56 30.46 -9.33 -9.99
CA LEU A 56 29.74 -8.09 -9.67
C LEU A 56 30.31 -7.45 -8.40
N SER A 57 30.48 -6.12 -8.45
CA SER A 57 30.92 -5.28 -7.35
C SER A 57 29.76 -4.41 -6.83
N SER A 58 29.95 -3.72 -5.71
CA SER A 58 28.95 -2.80 -5.17
C SER A 58 28.72 -1.57 -6.07
N GLU A 59 29.64 -1.25 -6.97
CA GLU A 59 29.50 -0.10 -7.88
C GLU A 59 28.69 -0.41 -9.13
N ASP A 60 28.27 -1.66 -9.31
CA ASP A 60 27.54 -2.10 -10.49
C ASP A 60 26.04 -1.88 -10.32
N SER A 61 25.34 -1.50 -11.40
CA SER A 61 23.88 -1.47 -11.46
C SER A 61 23.32 -2.39 -12.54
N LEU A 62 22.16 -2.99 -12.26
CA LEU A 62 21.36 -3.73 -13.24
C LEU A 62 20.24 -2.82 -13.74
N LEU A 63 20.06 -2.71 -15.05
CA LEU A 63 19.06 -1.83 -15.67
C LEU A 63 17.98 -2.68 -16.33
N PHE A 64 16.79 -2.68 -15.76
CA PHE A 64 15.64 -3.38 -16.34
C PHE A 64 14.81 -2.43 -17.18
N PRO A 65 14.42 -2.77 -18.43
CA PRO A 65 13.66 -1.90 -19.33
C PRO A 65 12.16 -1.81 -18.98
N TRP A 66 11.80 -1.99 -17.71
CA TRP A 66 10.43 -1.94 -17.22
C TRP A 66 10.09 -0.53 -16.78
N SER A 67 8.92 -0.04 -17.19
CA SER A 67 8.55 1.37 -17.00
C SER A 67 7.78 1.67 -15.71
N LEU A 68 6.90 0.79 -15.23
CA LEU A 68 5.90 1.17 -14.21
C LEU A 68 5.76 0.24 -12.99
N ALA A 69 6.12 -1.04 -13.12
CA ALA A 69 6.11 -1.98 -11.99
C ALA A 69 7.51 -2.02 -11.36
N GLY A 70 7.59 -1.77 -10.05
CA GLY A 70 8.85 -1.96 -9.33
C GLY A 70 9.20 -3.45 -9.20
N VAL A 71 10.46 -3.72 -8.88
CA VAL A 71 11.04 -5.06 -8.90
C VAL A 71 11.54 -5.40 -7.52
N VAL A 72 11.12 -6.53 -6.98
CA VAL A 72 11.82 -7.12 -5.84
C VAL A 72 12.93 -8.01 -6.37
N LEU A 73 14.16 -7.65 -6.04
CA LEU A 73 15.33 -8.50 -6.22
C LEU A 73 15.56 -9.26 -4.93
N VAL A 74 15.59 -10.59 -5.01
CA VAL A 74 16.12 -11.45 -3.95
C VAL A 74 17.49 -11.93 -4.39
N ALA A 75 18.54 -11.54 -3.67
CA ALA A 75 19.91 -11.98 -3.91
C ALA A 75 20.35 -12.94 -2.81
N ASN A 76 20.77 -14.13 -3.22
CA ASN A 76 21.41 -15.12 -2.36
C ASN A 76 22.92 -14.99 -2.51
N TRP A 77 23.61 -14.67 -1.42
CA TRP A 77 25.05 -14.46 -1.38
C TRP A 77 25.77 -15.72 -0.89
N GLN A 78 27.05 -15.86 -1.26
CA GLN A 78 27.87 -17.03 -0.93
C GLN A 78 28.17 -17.18 0.57
N ASP A 79 28.02 -16.12 1.36
CA ASP A 79 28.11 -16.16 2.82
C ASP A 79 26.86 -16.78 3.49
N GLY A 80 25.90 -17.24 2.68
CA GLY A 80 24.63 -17.80 3.13
C GLY A 80 23.58 -16.74 3.46
N SER A 81 23.91 -15.44 3.33
CA SER A 81 22.94 -14.37 3.51
C SER A 81 22.01 -14.27 2.29
N SER A 82 20.73 -14.04 2.56
CA SER A 82 19.73 -13.74 1.53
C SER A 82 19.15 -12.37 1.82
N HIS A 83 19.25 -11.46 0.86
CA HIS A 83 18.80 -10.09 0.99
C HIS A 83 17.77 -9.78 -0.10
N SER A 84 16.63 -9.24 0.31
CA SER A 84 15.63 -8.73 -0.64
C SER A 84 15.60 -7.21 -0.64
N SER A 85 15.41 -6.62 -1.81
CA SER A 85 15.26 -5.17 -1.95
C SER A 85 14.29 -4.87 -3.08
N TYR A 86 13.37 -3.94 -2.82
CA TYR A 86 12.45 -3.44 -3.82
C TYR A 86 13.07 -2.22 -4.51
N PHE A 87 12.97 -2.19 -5.84
CA PHE A 87 13.47 -1.11 -6.67
C PHE A 87 12.31 -0.54 -7.48
N ARG A 88 12.04 0.75 -7.31
CA ARG A 88 10.96 1.46 -8.01
C ARG A 88 11.38 1.72 -9.46
N GLY A 89 10.46 1.54 -10.40
CA GLY A 89 10.65 1.99 -11.79
C GLY A 89 10.52 3.50 -11.91
N ASP A 90 11.37 4.12 -12.72
CA ASP A 90 11.41 5.57 -12.92
C ASP A 90 10.53 6.07 -14.09
N GLY A 91 9.74 5.18 -14.70
CA GLY A 91 8.97 5.46 -15.92
C GLY A 91 9.62 4.94 -17.20
N VAL A 92 10.91 4.58 -17.17
CA VAL A 92 11.68 4.15 -18.34
C VAL A 92 12.46 2.86 -18.04
N PHE A 93 13.17 2.82 -16.92
CA PHE A 93 13.90 1.66 -16.44
C PHE A 93 13.77 1.50 -14.91
N VAL A 94 14.11 0.31 -14.43
CA VAL A 94 14.34 0.04 -13.00
C VAL A 94 15.85 -0.13 -12.83
N GLU A 95 16.50 0.82 -12.18
CA GLU A 95 17.92 0.71 -11.82
C GLU A 95 18.08 0.01 -10.48
N ILE A 96 18.94 -1.01 -10.44
CA ILE A 96 19.24 -1.79 -9.25
C ILE A 96 20.74 -1.69 -8.94
N PRO A 97 21.16 -0.75 -8.07
CA PRO A 97 22.54 -0.67 -7.60
C PRO A 97 22.87 -1.84 -6.67
N LEU A 98 23.93 -2.59 -6.98
CA LEU A 98 24.31 -3.78 -6.22
C LEU A 98 24.92 -3.46 -4.85
N ALA A 99 25.41 -2.22 -4.64
CA ALA A 99 25.68 -1.69 -3.30
C ALA A 99 24.47 -1.81 -2.38
N ASP A 100 23.26 -1.62 -2.92
CA ASP A 100 22.05 -1.58 -2.12
C ASP A 100 21.58 -2.96 -1.67
N VAL A 101 22.06 -4.00 -2.36
CA VAL A 101 21.72 -5.42 -2.13
C VAL A 101 22.70 -6.09 -1.16
N ARG A 102 23.91 -5.52 -0.98
CA ARG A 102 25.03 -6.14 -0.24
C ARG A 102 25.24 -5.61 1.19
N ALA A 103 24.61 -4.50 1.57
CA ALA A 103 24.85 -3.83 2.85
C ALA A 103 23.69 -4.06 3.86
N PRO A 104 23.81 -4.94 4.87
CA PRO A 104 22.68 -5.38 5.71
C PRO A 104 22.01 -4.27 6.54
N SER A 105 22.79 -3.34 7.10
CA SER A 105 22.27 -2.24 7.93
C SER A 105 21.73 -1.08 7.10
N ALA A 106 22.35 -0.78 5.96
CA ALA A 106 21.82 0.17 4.99
C ALA A 106 20.58 -0.40 4.26
N ALA A 107 20.49 -1.72 4.08
CA ALA A 107 19.35 -2.41 3.49
C ALA A 107 18.11 -2.31 4.37
N LEU A 108 18.22 -2.52 5.70
CA LEU A 108 17.08 -2.37 6.60
C LEU A 108 16.55 -0.94 6.67
N GLY A 109 17.45 0.06 6.73
CA GLY A 109 17.05 1.47 6.72
C GLY A 109 16.35 1.90 5.42
N ARG A 110 16.87 1.45 4.28
CA ARG A 110 16.21 1.68 2.98
C ARG A 110 14.90 0.95 2.84
N LEU A 111 14.83 -0.32 3.27
CA LEU A 111 13.60 -1.11 3.29
C LEU A 111 12.53 -0.39 4.12
N ALA A 112 12.91 0.05 5.33
CA ALA A 112 12.04 0.84 6.20
C ALA A 112 11.54 2.12 5.50
N GLN A 113 12.44 2.91 4.90
CA GLN A 113 12.06 4.12 4.18
C GLN A 113 11.13 3.84 3.00
N GLN A 114 11.45 2.86 2.16
CA GLN A 114 10.66 2.50 0.99
C GLN A 114 9.25 2.06 1.37
N TYR A 115 9.11 1.19 2.38
CA TYR A 115 7.80 0.74 2.83
C TYR A 115 7.02 1.85 3.53
N PHE A 116 7.71 2.75 4.25
CA PHE A 116 7.09 3.96 4.80
C PHE A 116 6.51 4.86 3.70
N GLU A 117 7.28 5.15 2.65
CA GLU A 117 6.83 5.93 1.50
C GLU A 117 5.68 5.23 0.76
N LEU A 118 5.78 3.91 0.57
CA LEU A 118 4.73 3.10 -0.03
C LEU A 118 3.43 3.13 0.79
N GLY A 119 3.53 3.13 2.12
CA GLY A 119 2.37 3.26 3.02
C GLY A 119 1.67 4.61 2.90
N ILE A 120 2.45 5.69 2.77
CA ILE A 120 1.90 7.03 2.50
C ILE A 120 1.22 7.06 1.13
N GLU A 121 1.90 6.59 0.09
CA GLU A 121 1.39 6.55 -1.28
C GLU A 121 0.11 5.72 -1.40
N HIS A 122 0.07 4.57 -0.72
CA HIS A 122 -1.09 3.69 -0.66
C HIS A 122 -2.35 4.41 -0.14
N ILE A 123 -2.22 5.23 0.91
CA ILE A 123 -3.35 5.98 1.47
C ILE A 123 -3.72 7.20 0.63
N LEU A 124 -2.73 7.90 0.07
CA LEU A 124 -2.98 9.11 -0.73
C LEU A 124 -3.55 8.80 -2.11
N LEU A 125 -3.09 7.72 -2.75
CA LEU A 125 -3.53 7.29 -4.08
C LEU A 125 -4.65 6.24 -4.05
N GLY A 126 -4.80 5.54 -2.92
CA GLY A 126 -5.90 4.60 -2.71
C GLY A 126 -7.21 5.35 -2.50
N PHE A 127 -7.98 5.55 -3.57
CA PHE A 127 -9.22 6.33 -3.51
C PHE A 127 -10.22 5.77 -2.47
N ASP A 128 -10.29 4.45 -2.29
CA ASP A 128 -11.12 3.85 -1.22
C ASP A 128 -10.71 4.35 0.18
N HIS A 129 -9.41 4.39 0.47
CA HIS A 129 -8.89 4.87 1.76
C HIS A 129 -9.07 6.37 1.94
N LEU A 130 -8.83 7.15 0.87
CA LEU A 130 -9.05 8.60 0.89
C LEU A 130 -10.52 8.91 1.20
N LEU A 131 -11.46 8.28 0.49
CA LEU A 131 -12.90 8.45 0.73
C LEU A 131 -13.28 7.98 2.13
N PHE A 132 -12.70 6.88 2.61
CA PHE A 132 -12.93 6.39 3.96
C PHE A 132 -12.53 7.43 5.03
N VAL A 133 -11.31 7.98 4.95
CA VAL A 133 -10.83 9.00 5.90
C VAL A 133 -11.69 10.27 5.83
N VAL A 134 -12.06 10.72 4.63
CA VAL A 134 -12.99 11.85 4.45
C VAL A 134 -14.36 11.55 5.06
N GLY A 135 -14.87 10.33 4.90
CA GLY A 135 -16.11 9.90 5.53
C GLY A 135 -16.03 9.92 7.07
N LEU A 136 -14.90 9.50 7.64
CA LEU A 136 -14.66 9.54 9.09
C LEU A 136 -14.64 10.99 9.60
N MET A 137 -14.00 11.90 8.85
CA MET A 137 -14.04 13.34 9.13
C MET A 137 -15.47 13.88 9.11
N LEU A 138 -16.30 13.43 8.16
CA LEU A 138 -17.70 13.86 8.08
C LEU A 138 -18.56 13.31 9.20
N LEU A 139 -18.28 12.09 9.69
CA LEU A 139 -18.96 11.46 10.81
C LEU A 139 -18.57 12.10 12.14
N LEU A 140 -17.28 12.32 12.37
CA LEU A 140 -16.74 12.88 13.62
C LEU A 140 -17.03 14.39 13.73
N GLY A 141 -17.11 15.10 12.60
CA GLY A 141 -17.41 16.51 12.54
C GLY A 141 -16.32 17.42 13.13
N THR A 142 -16.46 18.72 12.95
CA THR A 142 -15.48 19.72 13.43
C THR A 142 -15.43 19.88 14.95
N THR A 143 -16.38 19.28 15.68
CA THR A 143 -16.48 19.32 17.14
C THR A 143 -15.84 18.12 17.83
N GLY A 144 -15.35 17.14 17.07
CA GLY A 144 -14.60 16.01 17.61
C GLY A 144 -13.27 16.47 18.23
N SER A 145 -13.00 16.06 19.47
CA SER A 145 -11.67 16.24 20.07
C SER A 145 -10.61 15.54 19.21
N THR A 146 -9.41 16.14 19.09
CA THR A 146 -8.24 15.53 18.45
C THR A 146 -7.99 14.10 18.94
N ALA A 147 -8.22 13.83 20.23
CA ALA A 147 -8.07 12.50 20.81
C ALA A 147 -9.04 11.46 20.20
N ARG A 148 -10.25 11.89 19.81
CA ARG A 148 -11.26 11.02 19.18
C ARG A 148 -10.85 10.67 17.74
N TYR A 149 -10.28 11.62 17.02
CA TYR A 149 -9.72 11.39 15.69
C TYR A 149 -8.57 10.40 15.75
N LEU A 150 -7.55 10.69 16.57
CA LEU A 150 -6.38 9.84 16.76
C LEU A 150 -6.78 8.42 17.16
N LYS A 151 -7.65 8.27 18.19
CA LYS A 151 -8.13 6.95 18.61
C LYS A 151 -8.81 6.18 17.47
N THR A 152 -9.55 6.87 16.60
CA THR A 152 -10.30 6.23 15.52
C THR A 152 -9.39 5.78 14.38
N ILE A 153 -8.46 6.63 13.95
CA ILE A 153 -7.51 6.29 12.87
C ILE A 153 -6.51 5.23 13.33
N THR A 154 -5.97 5.34 14.54
CA THR A 154 -5.04 4.34 15.08
C THR A 154 -5.76 2.99 15.23
N ALA A 155 -7.04 2.97 15.62
CA ALA A 155 -7.81 1.74 15.66
C ALA A 155 -8.00 1.10 14.27
N PHE A 156 -8.24 1.91 13.23
CA PHE A 156 -8.26 1.43 11.85
C PHE A 156 -6.92 0.84 11.44
N THR A 157 -5.81 1.56 11.67
CA THR A 157 -4.47 1.14 11.24
C THR A 157 -4.01 -0.12 11.98
N LEU A 158 -4.32 -0.24 13.28
CA LEU A 158 -4.04 -1.45 14.05
C LEU A 158 -4.78 -2.66 13.48
N ALA A 159 -6.08 -2.52 13.20
CA ALA A 159 -6.87 -3.58 12.60
C ALA A 159 -6.37 -3.96 11.21
N HIS A 160 -6.11 -2.95 10.38
CA HIS A 160 -5.52 -3.08 9.06
C HIS A 160 -4.20 -3.85 9.09
N SER A 161 -3.30 -3.47 10.01
CA SER A 161 -2.01 -4.14 10.24
C SER A 161 -2.19 -5.62 10.55
N VAL A 162 -3.16 -5.96 11.42
CA VAL A 162 -3.41 -7.36 11.82
C VAL A 162 -3.81 -8.20 10.62
N THR A 163 -4.77 -7.75 9.82
CA THR A 163 -5.24 -8.51 8.66
C THR A 163 -4.24 -8.54 7.52
N LEU A 164 -3.51 -7.44 7.29
CA LEU A 164 -2.45 -7.38 6.30
C LEU A 164 -1.31 -8.35 6.67
N ALA A 165 -0.91 -8.39 7.95
CA ALA A 165 0.09 -9.33 8.44
C ALA A 165 -0.41 -10.78 8.31
N ALA A 166 -1.65 -11.05 8.73
CA ALA A 166 -2.22 -12.40 8.66
C ALA A 166 -2.27 -12.92 7.22
N ALA A 167 -2.68 -12.07 6.27
CA ALA A 167 -2.75 -12.46 4.87
C ALA A 167 -1.37 -12.50 4.19
N SER A 168 -0.44 -11.61 4.53
CA SER A 168 0.94 -11.64 3.99
C SER A 168 1.74 -12.86 4.47
N LEU A 169 1.46 -13.36 5.68
CA LEU A 169 2.05 -14.60 6.21
C LEU A 169 1.32 -15.87 5.75
N GLY A 170 0.26 -15.73 4.94
CA GLY A 170 -0.51 -16.85 4.41
C GLY A 170 -1.48 -17.49 5.41
N PHE A 171 -1.71 -16.89 6.58
CA PHE A 171 -2.71 -17.40 7.55
C PHE A 171 -4.15 -17.18 7.08
N VAL A 172 -4.39 -16.17 6.25
CA VAL A 172 -5.70 -15.86 5.68
C VAL A 172 -5.56 -15.64 4.18
N SER A 173 -6.37 -16.34 3.39
CA SER A 173 -6.47 -16.13 1.95
C SER A 173 -7.94 -16.00 1.58
N ILE A 174 -8.35 -14.80 1.17
CA ILE A 174 -9.72 -14.49 0.75
C ILE A 174 -9.63 -13.89 -0.65
N PRO A 175 -10.49 -14.30 -1.60
CA PRO A 175 -10.55 -13.69 -2.92
C PRO A 175 -10.80 -12.17 -2.83
N SER A 176 -10.21 -11.38 -3.74
CA SER A 176 -10.30 -9.91 -3.67
C SER A 176 -11.72 -9.39 -3.89
N GLY A 177 -12.53 -10.06 -4.72
CA GLY A 177 -13.89 -9.62 -5.07
C GLY A 177 -14.80 -9.33 -3.87
N PRO A 178 -15.04 -10.31 -2.98
CA PRO A 178 -15.80 -10.07 -1.75
C PRO A 178 -15.22 -8.95 -0.87
N VAL A 179 -13.90 -8.82 -0.80
CA VAL A 179 -13.22 -7.80 0.01
C VAL A 179 -13.48 -6.41 -0.56
N GLU A 180 -13.31 -6.22 -1.86
CA GLU A 180 -13.53 -4.95 -2.57
C GLU A 180 -14.99 -4.45 -2.45
N ILE A 181 -15.95 -5.38 -2.44
CA ILE A 181 -17.37 -5.12 -2.21
C ILE A 181 -17.62 -4.66 -0.77
N LEU A 182 -17.02 -5.33 0.21
CA LEU A 182 -17.13 -4.94 1.62
C LEU A 182 -16.48 -3.59 1.90
N ILE A 183 -15.39 -3.26 1.21
CA ILE A 183 -14.76 -1.93 1.24
C ILE A 183 -15.74 -0.87 0.69
N ALA A 184 -16.38 -1.11 -0.47
CA ALA A 184 -17.37 -0.17 -0.99
C ALA A 184 -18.55 0.02 -0.03
N LEU A 185 -19.05 -1.08 0.57
CA LEU A 185 -20.12 -1.04 1.56
C LEU A 185 -19.73 -0.26 2.83
N SER A 186 -18.47 -0.37 3.28
CA SER A 186 -17.99 0.37 4.46
C SER A 186 -18.10 1.88 4.25
N ILE A 187 -17.76 2.36 3.05
CA ILE A 187 -17.81 3.77 2.67
C ILE A 187 -19.27 4.25 2.54
N ILE A 188 -20.17 3.44 1.97
CA ILE A 188 -21.62 3.73 1.92
C ILE A 188 -22.20 3.86 3.32
N LEU A 189 -21.86 2.92 4.22
CA LEU A 189 -22.30 2.97 5.62
C LEU A 189 -21.80 4.24 6.30
N LEU A 190 -20.55 4.63 6.07
CA LEU A 190 -19.97 5.83 6.65
C LEU A 190 -20.63 7.12 6.13
N ALA A 191 -20.96 7.18 4.84
CA ALA A 191 -21.74 8.27 4.23
C ALA A 191 -23.11 8.40 4.90
N ARG A 192 -23.81 7.27 5.06
CA ARG A 192 -25.12 7.19 5.72
C ARG A 192 -25.03 7.67 7.17
N GLU A 193 -24.08 7.16 7.94
CA GLU A 193 -23.89 7.51 9.35
C GLU A 193 -23.53 9.00 9.53
N ALA A 194 -22.73 9.57 8.62
CA ALA A 194 -22.43 11.00 8.62
C ALA A 194 -23.68 11.87 8.38
N LEU A 195 -24.62 11.44 7.54
CA LEU A 195 -25.91 12.13 7.34
C LEU A 195 -26.82 12.01 8.57
N PHE A 196 -26.88 10.84 9.21
CA PHE A 196 -27.71 10.61 10.39
C PHE A 196 -27.22 11.39 11.61
N ALA A 197 -25.92 11.41 11.87
CA ALA A 197 -25.32 12.16 12.97
C ALA A 197 -25.70 13.65 12.93
N ARG A 198 -25.84 14.23 11.72
CA ARG A 198 -26.24 15.64 11.51
C ARG A 198 -27.70 15.92 11.81
N ARG A 199 -28.56 14.90 11.74
CA ARG A 199 -29.98 14.99 12.12
C ARG A 199 -30.19 14.74 13.62
N ALA A 200 -29.12 14.82 14.42
CA ALA A 200 -29.09 14.44 15.83
C ALA A 200 -29.52 12.98 16.08
N GLN A 201 -29.39 12.11 15.08
CA GLN A 201 -29.65 10.68 15.20
C GLN A 201 -28.31 9.97 15.44
N PHE A 202 -27.94 9.84 16.71
CA PHE A 202 -26.66 9.27 17.11
C PHE A 202 -26.75 7.75 17.17
N SER A 203 -26.04 7.09 16.26
CA SER A 203 -25.91 5.64 16.21
C SER A 203 -24.73 5.13 17.06
N LEU A 204 -24.57 3.81 17.11
CA LEU A 204 -23.37 3.18 17.67
C LEU A 204 -22.09 3.69 16.97
N SER A 205 -22.12 3.91 15.66
CA SER A 205 -21.01 4.44 14.88
C SER A 205 -20.63 5.85 15.30
N TYR A 206 -21.62 6.67 15.69
CA TYR A 206 -21.34 7.98 16.25
C TYR A 206 -20.67 7.85 17.62
N HIS A 207 -21.19 7.04 18.55
CA HIS A 207 -20.64 6.93 19.91
C HIS A 207 -19.29 6.20 19.98
N TYR A 208 -19.10 5.17 19.15
CA TYR A 208 -17.92 4.31 19.14
C TYR A 208 -17.29 4.24 17.73
N PRO A 209 -16.87 5.39 17.16
CA PRO A 209 -16.34 5.46 15.79
C PRO A 209 -15.07 4.62 15.66
N TRP A 210 -14.26 4.54 16.72
CA TRP A 210 -13.07 3.69 16.78
C TRP A 210 -13.37 2.20 16.60
N GLY A 211 -14.51 1.71 17.10
CA GLY A 211 -14.89 0.30 16.96
C GLY A 211 -15.32 -0.02 15.53
N VAL A 212 -16.06 0.91 14.90
CA VAL A 212 -16.45 0.79 13.50
C VAL A 212 -15.23 0.90 12.59
N ALA A 213 -14.34 1.84 12.86
CA ALA A 213 -13.08 1.99 12.14
C ALA A 213 -12.17 0.76 12.30
N PHE A 214 -12.16 0.12 13.48
CA PHE A 214 -11.46 -1.15 13.68
C PHE A 214 -12.02 -2.26 12.77
N VAL A 215 -13.34 -2.46 12.75
CA VAL A 215 -13.97 -3.48 11.88
C VAL A 215 -13.67 -3.21 10.41
N PHE A 216 -13.78 -1.96 9.97
CA PHE A 216 -13.45 -1.59 8.59
C PHE A 216 -11.96 -1.75 8.29
N GLY A 217 -11.07 -1.44 9.25
CA GLY A 217 -9.63 -1.69 9.12
C GLY A 217 -9.30 -3.14 8.83
N LEU A 218 -9.97 -4.09 9.51
CA LEU A 218 -9.80 -5.53 9.24
C LEU A 218 -10.15 -5.88 7.79
N ILE A 219 -11.26 -5.34 7.27
CA ILE A 219 -11.70 -5.61 5.91
C ILE A 219 -10.70 -5.00 4.91
N HIS A 220 -10.30 -3.76 5.13
CA HIS A 220 -9.41 -3.02 4.23
C HIS A 220 -8.01 -3.67 4.15
N GLY A 221 -7.48 -4.20 5.26
CA GLY A 221 -6.15 -4.83 5.28
C GLY A 221 -6.07 -6.11 4.45
N LEU A 222 -7.21 -6.77 4.19
CA LEU A 222 -7.29 -7.92 3.29
C LEU A 222 -7.16 -7.53 1.82
N GLY A 223 -7.61 -6.32 1.44
CA GLY A 223 -7.63 -5.87 0.05
C GLY A 223 -6.24 -5.59 -0.53
N PHE A 224 -5.29 -5.22 0.34
CA PHE A 224 -3.91 -4.94 -0.05
C PHE A 224 -2.96 -6.15 0.07
N ALA A 225 -3.36 -7.19 0.81
CA ALA A 225 -2.50 -8.33 1.08
C ALA A 225 -2.14 -9.15 -0.18
N SER A 226 -3.04 -9.20 -1.17
CA SER A 226 -2.74 -9.81 -2.47
C SER A 226 -1.67 -9.03 -3.25
N ALA A 227 -1.54 -7.72 -3.04
CA ALA A 227 -0.48 -6.93 -3.64
C ALA A 227 0.86 -7.15 -2.94
N LEU A 228 0.87 -7.21 -1.60
CA LEU A 228 2.09 -7.36 -0.81
C LEU A 228 2.68 -8.79 -0.87
N GLY A 229 1.83 -9.82 -0.82
CA GLY A 229 2.27 -11.22 -0.91
C GLY A 229 2.96 -11.55 -2.25
N ASN A 230 2.57 -10.84 -3.32
CA ASN A 230 3.18 -10.95 -4.65
C ASN A 230 4.50 -10.18 -4.80
N LEU A 231 4.92 -9.40 -3.80
CA LEU A 231 6.24 -8.74 -3.84
C LEU A 231 7.38 -9.74 -3.58
N GLY A 232 7.11 -10.91 -2.99
CA GLY A 232 8.10 -11.97 -2.78
C GLY A 232 9.33 -11.53 -1.99
N LEU A 233 9.06 -10.73 -0.95
CA LEU A 233 10.03 -10.39 0.07
C LEU A 233 10.62 -11.65 0.69
N ASN A 234 11.88 -11.56 1.11
CA ASN A 234 12.45 -12.58 1.99
C ASN A 234 11.61 -12.63 3.28
N PRO A 235 11.20 -13.81 3.79
CA PRO A 235 10.41 -13.92 5.03
C PRO A 235 10.95 -13.14 6.23
N GLY A 236 12.28 -12.95 6.32
CA GLY A 236 12.92 -12.16 7.38
C GLY A 236 12.66 -10.64 7.28
N ASP A 237 12.34 -10.13 6.09
CA ASP A 237 12.13 -8.70 5.82
C ASP A 237 10.66 -8.28 6.02
N ILE A 238 9.72 -9.25 6.02
CA ILE A 238 8.28 -9.03 6.14
C ILE A 238 7.90 -8.21 7.40
N PRO A 239 8.42 -8.48 8.61
CA PRO A 239 8.02 -7.72 9.80
C PRO A 239 8.40 -6.24 9.71
N VAL A 240 9.57 -5.93 9.16
CA VAL A 240 10.05 -4.55 9.00
C VAL A 240 9.23 -3.84 7.93
N ALA A 241 9.00 -4.50 6.79
CA ALA A 241 8.15 -3.97 5.73
C ALA A 241 6.74 -3.65 6.23
N LEU A 242 6.09 -4.57 6.95
CA LEU A 242 4.76 -4.38 7.51
C LEU A 242 4.71 -3.25 8.55
N LEU A 243 5.71 -3.15 9.43
CA LEU A 243 5.76 -2.11 10.44
C LEU A 243 5.84 -0.72 9.80
N PHE A 244 6.83 -0.50 8.94
CA PHE A 244 7.04 0.82 8.33
C PHE A 244 5.95 1.18 7.33
N PHE A 245 5.39 0.21 6.61
CA PHE A 245 4.21 0.42 5.79
C PHE A 245 3.03 0.96 6.60
N ASN A 246 2.71 0.36 7.76
CA ASN A 246 1.59 0.83 8.58
C ASN A 246 1.89 2.17 9.29
N ILE A 247 3.15 2.45 9.63
CA ILE A 247 3.55 3.80 10.08
C ILE A 247 3.32 4.82 8.97
N GLY A 248 3.70 4.48 7.72
CA GLY A 248 3.42 5.31 6.55
C GLY A 248 1.94 5.54 6.32
N VAL A 249 1.11 4.51 6.48
CA VAL A 249 -0.37 4.60 6.44
C VAL A 249 -0.89 5.59 7.47
N GLU A 250 -0.47 5.48 8.73
CA GLU A 250 -0.93 6.38 9.79
C GLU A 250 -0.51 7.84 9.52
N VAL A 251 0.72 8.06 9.05
CA VAL A 251 1.19 9.39 8.61
C VAL A 251 0.37 9.92 7.44
N GLY A 252 0.10 9.10 6.42
CA GLY A 252 -0.73 9.48 5.28
C GLY A 252 -2.14 9.90 5.69
N GLN A 253 -2.77 9.17 6.61
CA GLN A 253 -4.07 9.53 7.17
C GLN A 253 -4.03 10.86 7.92
N LEU A 254 -3.00 11.09 8.74
CA LEU A 254 -2.81 12.36 9.45
C LEU A 254 -2.65 13.54 8.48
N VAL A 255 -1.92 13.35 7.38
CA VAL A 255 -1.75 14.35 6.32
C VAL A 255 -3.10 14.69 5.68
N ILE A 256 -3.93 13.68 5.35
CA ILE A 256 -5.28 13.91 4.79
C ILE A 256 -6.15 14.69 5.78
N ILE A 257 -6.14 14.31 7.05
CA ILE A 257 -6.92 14.98 8.10
C ILE A 257 -6.49 16.44 8.22
N LEU A 258 -5.19 16.69 8.30
CA LEU A 258 -4.64 18.04 8.39
C LEU A 258 -5.02 18.87 7.16
N ALA A 259 -4.89 18.31 5.95
CA ALA A 259 -5.30 18.97 4.71
C ALA A 259 -6.80 19.32 4.73
N CYS A 260 -7.67 18.40 5.15
CA CYS A 260 -9.10 18.66 5.29
C CYS A 260 -9.40 19.80 6.28
N LEU A 261 -8.73 19.80 7.44
CA LEU A 261 -8.91 20.83 8.47
C LEU A 261 -8.43 22.22 8.00
N LEU A 262 -7.35 22.28 7.23
CA LEU A 262 -6.82 23.54 6.69
C LEU A 262 -7.62 24.07 5.50
N LEU A 263 -8.17 23.19 4.66
CA LEU A 263 -8.92 23.56 3.46
C LEU A 263 -10.39 23.86 3.72
N ALA A 264 -11.00 23.27 4.76
CA ALA A 264 -12.42 23.48 5.05
C ALA A 264 -12.80 24.95 5.34
N PRO A 265 -12.08 25.72 6.18
CA PRO A 265 -12.42 27.12 6.47
C PRO A 265 -12.40 28.05 5.24
N PRO A 266 -11.34 28.10 4.41
CA PRO A 266 -11.34 28.97 3.23
C PRO A 266 -12.36 28.54 2.18
N LEU A 267 -12.63 27.23 2.04
CA LEU A 267 -13.65 26.72 1.13
C LEU A 267 -15.05 27.18 1.54
N LEU A 268 -15.38 27.06 2.83
CA LEU A 268 -16.64 27.57 3.38
C LEU A 268 -16.73 29.10 3.24
N ALA A 269 -15.64 29.83 3.48
CA ALA A 269 -15.60 31.27 3.28
C ALA A 269 -15.82 31.67 1.80
N ALA A 270 -15.28 30.91 0.84
CA ALA A 270 -15.51 31.13 -0.58
C ALA A 270 -16.99 30.90 -0.96
N VAL A 271 -17.60 29.81 -0.47
CA VAL A 271 -19.04 29.55 -0.64
C VAL A 271 -19.87 30.70 -0.07
N ASN A 272 -19.47 31.25 1.08
CA ASN A 272 -20.13 32.41 1.69
C ASN A 272 -20.00 33.69 0.86
N ARG A 273 -18.90 33.87 0.11
CA ARG A 273 -18.67 35.05 -0.76
C ARG A 273 -19.46 35.01 -2.06
N VAL A 274 -19.71 33.83 -2.63
CA VAL A 274 -20.44 33.64 -3.90
C VAL A 274 -21.96 33.86 -3.74
N GLY A 275 -22.43 34.26 -2.55
CA GLY A 275 -23.84 34.61 -2.30
C GLY A 275 -24.74 33.40 -2.04
N VAL A 276 -24.18 32.19 -1.94
CA VAL A 276 -24.91 30.97 -1.55
C VAL A 276 -25.53 31.14 -0.15
N THR A 277 -24.86 31.85 0.76
CA THR A 277 -25.40 32.23 2.08
C THR A 277 -26.59 33.18 2.00
N ARG A 278 -26.68 34.03 0.97
CA ARG A 278 -27.85 34.89 0.76
C ARG A 278 -29.08 34.06 0.34
N LEU A 279 -28.86 32.95 -0.35
CA LEU A 279 -29.91 31.98 -0.69
C LEU A 279 -30.27 31.04 0.49
N LEU A 280 -29.27 30.58 1.24
CA LEU A 280 -29.43 29.59 2.31
C LEU A 280 -29.64 30.19 3.72
N GLY A 281 -29.67 31.52 3.84
CA GLY A 281 -30.04 32.25 5.05
C GLY A 281 -28.92 32.42 6.08
N SER A 282 -28.13 31.37 6.40
CA SER A 282 -27.01 31.49 7.36
C SER A 282 -25.75 30.72 6.95
N PRO A 283 -24.55 31.13 7.41
CA PRO A 283 -23.29 30.41 7.18
C PRO A 283 -23.30 28.98 7.72
N GLU A 284 -24.00 28.75 8.84
CA GLU A 284 -24.14 27.42 9.46
C GLU A 284 -24.97 26.48 8.58
N HIS A 285 -26.08 26.98 8.00
CA HIS A 285 -26.88 26.22 7.04
C HIS A 285 -26.11 25.91 5.76
N ALA A 286 -25.31 26.86 5.24
CA ALA A 286 -24.46 26.63 4.08
C ALA A 286 -23.41 25.54 4.34
N ALA A 287 -22.76 25.55 5.50
CA ALA A 287 -21.82 24.51 5.90
C ALA A 287 -22.49 23.13 6.05
N LEU A 288 -23.70 23.09 6.64
CA LEU A 288 -24.48 21.87 6.76
C LEU A 288 -24.85 21.28 5.39
N VAL A 289 -25.32 22.12 4.46
CA VAL A 289 -25.65 21.70 3.09
C VAL A 289 -24.42 21.19 2.36
N ALA A 290 -23.29 21.89 2.45
CA ALA A 290 -22.04 21.48 1.81
C ALA A 290 -21.57 20.11 2.31
N MET A 291 -21.60 19.88 3.62
CA MET A 291 -21.20 18.61 4.20
C MET A 291 -22.18 17.48 3.88
N ASN A 292 -23.49 17.75 3.80
CA ASN A 292 -24.48 16.78 3.34
C ASN A 292 -24.25 16.42 1.86
N ALA A 293 -23.97 17.41 1.02
CA ALA A 293 -23.65 17.20 -0.38
C ALA A 293 -22.40 16.32 -0.53
N LEU A 294 -21.36 16.56 0.27
CA LEU A 294 -20.15 15.73 0.29
C LEU A 294 -20.45 14.29 0.72
N ALA A 295 -21.29 14.10 1.75
CA ALA A 295 -21.71 12.76 2.16
C ALA A 295 -22.51 12.03 1.08
N TYR A 296 -23.42 12.72 0.37
CA TYR A 296 -24.12 12.13 -0.78
C TYR A 296 -23.18 11.81 -1.95
N LEU A 297 -22.20 12.67 -2.24
CA LEU A 297 -21.20 12.41 -3.27
C LEU A 297 -20.37 11.17 -2.93
N LEU A 298 -19.87 11.09 -1.70
CA LEU A 298 -19.08 9.97 -1.19
C LEU A 298 -19.89 8.66 -1.23
N GLY A 299 -21.14 8.68 -0.75
CA GLY A 299 -22.03 7.53 -0.83
C GLY A 299 -22.40 7.15 -2.28
N GLY A 300 -22.55 8.13 -3.17
CA GLY A 300 -22.83 7.92 -4.58
C GLY A 300 -21.68 7.24 -5.32
N ILE A 301 -20.44 7.73 -5.13
CA ILE A 301 -19.22 7.12 -5.68
C ILE A 301 -19.08 5.69 -5.17
N ALA A 302 -19.23 5.48 -3.85
CA ALA A 302 -19.10 4.15 -3.26
C ALA A 302 -20.21 3.19 -3.73
N THR A 303 -21.43 3.68 -3.96
CA THR A 303 -22.52 2.88 -4.53
C THR A 303 -22.23 2.51 -5.99
N TYR A 304 -21.68 3.43 -6.78
CA TYR A 304 -21.21 3.13 -8.13
C TYR A 304 -20.15 2.02 -8.11
N TRP A 305 -19.13 2.14 -7.25
CA TRP A 305 -18.09 1.11 -7.11
C TRP A 305 -18.63 -0.22 -6.62
N LEU A 306 -19.60 -0.21 -5.71
CA LEU A 306 -20.27 -1.44 -5.30
C LEU A 306 -20.87 -2.17 -6.51
N VAL A 307 -21.60 -1.45 -7.37
CA VAL A 307 -22.21 -2.02 -8.57
C VAL A 307 -21.15 -2.48 -9.57
N GLU A 308 -20.10 -1.68 -9.77
CA GLU A 308 -18.97 -2.02 -10.65
C GLU A 308 -18.22 -3.28 -10.18
N ARG A 309 -18.06 -3.45 -8.87
CA ARG A 309 -17.31 -4.56 -8.26
C ARG A 309 -18.14 -5.81 -8.06
N LEU A 310 -19.47 -5.73 -8.05
CA LEU A 310 -20.34 -6.90 -7.91
C LEU A 310 -19.92 -8.06 -8.83
N PRO A 311 -19.72 -7.87 -10.16
CA PRO A 311 -19.32 -8.94 -11.08
C PRO A 311 -18.13 -9.79 -10.65
N SER A 312 -17.23 -9.26 -9.81
CA SER A 312 -16.06 -9.99 -9.27
C SER A 312 -16.41 -11.19 -8.37
N LEU A 313 -17.68 -11.35 -7.95
CA LEU A 313 -18.12 -12.54 -7.21
C LEU A 313 -18.26 -13.79 -8.09
N TRP A 314 -18.33 -13.62 -9.41
CA TRP A 314 -18.63 -14.69 -10.36
C TRP A 314 -17.48 -14.98 -11.33
N VAL A 315 -16.32 -14.35 -11.12
CA VAL A 315 -15.07 -14.53 -11.88
C VAL A 315 -14.03 -15.18 -10.98
#